data_AF-Q16E97-F1
#
_entry.id   AF-Q16E97-F1
#
_cell.length_a   1.000
_cell.length_b   1.000
_cell.length_c   1.000
_cell.angle_alpha   90.00
_cell.angle_beta   90.00
_cell.angle_gamma   90.00
#
_symmetry.space_group_name_H-M   'P 1'
#
loop_
_entity.id
_entity.type
_entity.pdbx_description
1 polymer ?
#
loop_
_entity_poly.entity_id
_entity_poly.type
_entity_poly.pdbx_seq_one_letter_code
_entity_poly.pdbx_strand_id
1 'polypeptide(L)'
;MGVPAFFRWLSRKYPSVIVECVEQKQTDEHGNPLYDDMTQPNPNKVEFDNLYLDMNGIIHPCTHPEDKPAPKDEDEMMVAIFECIDRLMNIVRPRKLLYMAIDGVAPRAKMNQQRSRRFRASKEAAEKAAEVQKIRDELRAKGCILPPEKEKGAHFDSNCITPGTPFMDRLSKCLQYYVHDRMNNYRG
;
A
#
# COMPACT_ATOMS: atom_id res chain seq x y z
N MET A 1 -5.07 -10.62 -19.01
CA MET A 1 -6.06 -9.57 -18.67
C MET A 1 -5.57 -8.88 -17.40
N GLY A 2 -5.57 -7.54 -17.35
CA GLY A 2 -5.19 -6.81 -16.13
C GLY A 2 -6.35 -6.72 -15.13
N VAL A 3 -6.04 -6.42 -13.87
CA VAL A 3 -7.03 -6.27 -12.78
C VAL A 3 -8.22 -5.38 -13.18
N PRO A 4 -8.04 -4.19 -13.80
CA PRO A 4 -9.16 -3.33 -14.17
C PRO A 4 -10.10 -3.94 -15.21
N ALA A 5 -9.55 -4.71 -16.15
CA ALA A 5 -10.35 -5.34 -17.21
C ALA A 5 -11.21 -6.49 -16.66
N PHE A 6 -10.63 -7.32 -15.79
CA PHE A 6 -11.36 -8.39 -15.13
C PHE A 6 -12.42 -7.85 -14.17
N PHE A 7 -12.06 -6.86 -13.35
CA PHE A 7 -12.99 -6.23 -12.42
C PHE A 7 -14.17 -5.59 -13.14
N ARG A 8 -13.92 -4.87 -14.26
CA ARG A 8 -14.98 -4.31 -15.11
C ARG A 8 -15.89 -5.37 -15.71
N TRP A 9 -15.34 -6.50 -16.13
CA TRP A 9 -16.15 -7.60 -16.64
C TRP A 9 -17.02 -8.20 -15.54
N LEU A 10 -16.46 -8.41 -14.35
CA LEU A 10 -17.16 -8.98 -13.20
C LEU A 10 -18.29 -8.06 -12.73
N SER A 11 -18.01 -6.75 -12.57
CA SER A 11 -18.98 -5.76 -12.11
C SER A 11 -20.17 -5.60 -13.06
N ARG A 12 -19.92 -5.68 -14.38
CA ARG A 12 -20.98 -5.62 -15.39
C ARG A 12 -21.82 -6.88 -15.45
N LYS A 13 -21.19 -8.06 -15.26
CA LYS A 13 -21.88 -9.34 -15.39
C LYS A 13 -22.61 -9.76 -14.12
N TYR A 14 -22.07 -9.42 -12.95
CA TYR A 14 -22.60 -9.79 -11.65
C TYR A 14 -22.54 -8.58 -10.69
N PRO A 15 -23.40 -7.57 -10.87
CA PRO A 15 -23.30 -6.33 -10.08
C PRO A 15 -23.49 -6.55 -8.57
N SER A 16 -24.23 -7.58 -8.16
CA SER A 16 -24.50 -7.92 -6.76
C SER A 16 -23.27 -8.42 -5.98
N VAL A 17 -22.15 -8.73 -6.65
CA VAL A 17 -20.92 -9.20 -5.97
C VAL A 17 -20.10 -8.05 -5.39
N ILE A 18 -20.38 -6.82 -5.80
CA ILE A 18 -19.70 -5.63 -5.28
C ILE A 18 -20.61 -5.01 -4.22
N VAL A 19 -20.16 -5.05 -2.99
CA VAL A 19 -20.81 -4.41 -1.85
C VAL A 19 -19.81 -3.43 -1.27
N GLU A 20 -20.24 -2.19 -1.06
CA GLU A 20 -19.41 -1.18 -0.42
C GLU A 20 -19.30 -1.50 1.08
N CYS A 21 -18.07 -1.50 1.59
CA CYS A 21 -17.84 -1.70 3.01
C CYS A 21 -18.28 -0.46 3.79
N VAL A 22 -19.01 -0.67 4.88
CA VAL A 22 -19.32 0.36 5.86
C VAL A 22 -18.08 0.59 6.70
N GLU A 23 -17.48 1.77 6.51
CA GLU A 23 -16.33 2.25 7.26
C GLU A 23 -16.68 3.58 7.93
N GLN A 24 -16.40 3.69 9.23
CA GLN A 24 -16.52 4.96 9.94
C GLN A 24 -15.19 5.71 9.87
N LYS A 25 -15.22 6.93 9.33
CA LYS A 25 -14.05 7.79 9.16
C LYS A 25 -14.04 8.92 10.21
N GLN A 26 -14.37 8.58 11.45
CA GLN A 26 -14.31 9.57 12.52
C GLN A 26 -12.85 9.89 12.81
N THR A 27 -12.56 11.16 13.10
CA THR A 27 -11.24 11.61 13.51
C THR A 27 -11.36 12.39 14.81
N ASP A 28 -10.36 12.27 15.68
CA ASP A 28 -10.29 13.08 16.89
C ASP A 28 -10.00 14.56 16.59
N GLU A 29 -9.95 15.39 17.63
CA GLU A 29 -9.64 16.83 17.52
C GLU A 29 -8.23 17.11 16.95
N HIS A 30 -7.37 16.08 16.87
CA HIS A 30 -6.01 16.15 16.34
C HIS A 30 -5.89 15.53 14.94
N GLY A 31 -7.00 15.05 14.36
CA GLY A 31 -7.04 14.44 13.03
C GLY A 31 -6.61 12.97 12.98
N ASN A 32 -6.43 12.30 14.12
CA ASN A 32 -6.15 10.86 14.16
C ASN A 32 -7.44 10.05 13.94
N PRO A 33 -7.39 8.91 13.24
CA PRO A 33 -8.56 8.07 13.06
C PRO A 33 -9.06 7.52 14.40
N LEU A 34 -10.34 7.78 14.70
CA LEU A 34 -11.03 7.18 15.84
C LEU A 34 -11.68 5.89 15.38
N TYR A 35 -11.23 4.79 16.00
CA TYR A 35 -11.74 3.47 15.74
C TYR A 35 -12.74 3.06 16.81
N ASP A 36 -13.88 2.54 16.38
CA ASP A 36 -14.89 1.94 17.26
C ASP A 36 -14.32 0.72 17.99
N ASP A 37 -14.98 0.37 19.09
CA ASP A 37 -14.76 -0.89 19.78
C ASP A 37 -15.00 -2.08 18.82
N MET A 38 -13.90 -2.76 18.46
CA MET A 38 -13.91 -3.91 17.56
C MET A 38 -14.64 -5.12 18.15
N THR A 39 -14.88 -5.17 19.46
CA THR A 39 -15.65 -6.25 20.10
C THR A 39 -17.15 -6.17 19.77
N GLN A 40 -17.62 -4.98 19.38
CA GLN A 40 -19.02 -4.78 18.96
C GLN A 40 -19.32 -5.49 17.64
N PRO A 41 -20.61 -5.80 17.36
CA PRO A 41 -21.03 -6.39 16.10
C PRO A 41 -20.54 -5.59 14.88
N ASN A 42 -20.16 -6.28 13.82
CA ASN A 42 -19.63 -5.63 12.62
C ASN A 42 -20.72 -4.78 11.94
N PRO A 43 -20.48 -3.48 11.65
CA PRO A 43 -21.46 -2.59 11.01
C PRO A 43 -21.90 -3.06 9.61
N ASN A 44 -21.10 -3.90 8.95
CA ASN A 44 -21.43 -4.53 7.67
C ASN A 44 -22.51 -5.62 7.79
N LYS A 45 -22.98 -5.92 9.01
CA LYS A 45 -23.95 -6.99 9.33
C LYS A 45 -23.48 -8.40 8.96
N VAL A 46 -22.18 -8.54 8.72
CA VAL A 46 -21.51 -9.81 8.42
C VAL A 46 -20.31 -9.91 9.36
N GLU A 47 -20.25 -11.00 10.11
CA GLU A 47 -19.10 -11.32 10.96
C GLU A 47 -18.08 -12.13 10.16
N PHE A 48 -16.80 -11.86 10.42
CA PHE A 48 -15.70 -12.55 9.77
C PHE A 48 -14.88 -13.29 10.82
N ASP A 49 -14.62 -14.57 10.60
CA ASP A 49 -13.75 -15.34 11.49
C ASP A 49 -12.28 -15.04 11.21
N ASN A 50 -11.89 -15.06 9.93
CA ASN A 50 -10.51 -15.06 9.49
C ASN A 50 -10.26 -13.95 8.47
N LEU A 51 -9.24 -13.12 8.69
CA LEU A 51 -8.76 -12.11 7.76
C LEU A 51 -7.37 -12.50 7.23
N TYR A 52 -7.23 -12.55 5.91
CA TYR A 52 -5.96 -12.83 5.24
C TYR A 52 -5.49 -11.58 4.50
N LEU A 53 -4.29 -11.09 4.83
CA LEU A 53 -3.70 -9.91 4.22
C LEU A 53 -2.52 -10.31 3.34
N ASP A 54 -2.59 -9.96 2.06
CA ASP A 54 -1.43 -9.89 1.18
C ASP A 54 -0.68 -8.59 1.49
N MET A 55 0.42 -8.71 2.23
CA MET A 55 1.19 -7.56 2.70
C MET A 55 1.83 -6.79 1.55
N ASN A 56 2.21 -7.44 0.44
CA ASN A 56 2.76 -6.73 -0.70
C ASN A 56 1.71 -5.82 -1.34
N GLY A 57 0.43 -6.24 -1.31
CA GLY A 57 -0.70 -5.41 -1.71
C GLY A 57 -0.91 -4.15 -0.86
N ILE A 58 -0.41 -4.13 0.39
CA ILE A 58 -0.47 -2.99 1.30
C ILE A 58 0.81 -2.13 1.21
N ILE A 59 1.99 -2.76 1.21
CA ILE A 59 3.29 -2.08 1.20
C ILE A 59 3.44 -1.22 -0.06
N HIS A 60 3.01 -1.72 -1.23
CA HIS A 60 3.15 -0.97 -2.49
C HIS A 60 2.40 0.38 -2.46
N PRO A 61 1.09 0.44 -2.17
CA PRO A 61 0.38 1.72 -2.00
C PRO A 61 0.93 2.62 -0.89
N CYS A 62 1.38 2.06 0.24
CA CYS A 62 1.92 2.86 1.34
C CYS A 62 3.27 3.51 1.01
N THR A 63 4.07 2.89 0.12
CA THR A 63 5.39 3.42 -0.28
C THR A 63 5.31 4.39 -1.47
N HIS A 64 4.28 4.25 -2.31
CA HIS A 64 4.07 5.09 -3.49
C HIS A 64 2.59 5.47 -3.63
N PRO A 65 2.05 6.29 -2.71
CA PRO A 65 0.67 6.74 -2.81
C PRO A 65 0.48 7.59 -4.07
N GLU A 66 -0.58 7.30 -4.85
CA GLU A 66 -0.90 8.09 -6.06
C GLU A 66 -1.45 9.49 -5.69
N ASP A 67 -2.14 9.60 -4.55
CA ASP A 67 -2.87 10.80 -4.11
C ASP A 67 -2.17 11.60 -3.00
N LYS A 68 -1.07 11.10 -2.43
CA LYS A 68 -0.32 11.74 -1.33
C LYS A 68 1.16 11.86 -1.69
N PRO A 69 1.91 12.80 -1.08
CA PRO A 69 3.37 12.78 -1.21
C PRO A 69 3.91 11.43 -0.72
N ALA A 70 4.93 10.91 -1.41
CA ALA A 70 5.62 9.71 -0.96
C ALA A 70 6.23 9.94 0.43
N PRO A 71 6.18 8.94 1.33
CA PRO A 71 6.79 9.03 2.65
C PRO A 71 8.29 9.33 2.54
N LYS A 72 8.79 10.14 3.47
CA LYS A 72 10.15 10.68 3.43
C LYS A 72 11.21 9.66 3.89
N ASP A 73 10.83 8.79 4.80
CA ASP A 73 11.70 7.78 5.40
C ASP A 73 10.98 6.43 5.58
N GLU A 74 11.74 5.41 5.98
CA GLU A 74 11.19 4.08 6.23
C GLU A 74 10.24 4.06 7.45
N ASP A 75 10.44 4.94 8.44
CA ASP A 75 9.62 4.96 9.65
C ASP A 75 8.20 5.46 9.34
N GLU A 76 8.05 6.54 8.56
CA GLU A 76 6.77 7.00 8.02
C GLU A 76 6.09 5.92 7.18
N MET A 77 6.85 5.12 6.42
CA MET A 77 6.30 3.98 5.67
C MET A 77 5.73 2.90 6.60
N MET A 78 6.45 2.56 7.68
CA MET A 78 5.97 1.57 8.65
C MET A 78 4.69 2.04 9.35
N VAL A 79 4.64 3.32 9.75
CA VAL A 79 3.44 3.92 10.34
C VAL A 79 2.27 3.85 9.36
N ALA A 80 2.46 4.23 8.10
CA ALA A 80 1.42 4.14 7.08
C ALA A 80 0.94 2.71 6.82
N ILE A 81 1.84 1.71 6.92
CA ILE A 81 1.47 0.29 6.85
C ILE A 81 0.61 -0.09 8.06
N PHE A 82 1.00 0.29 9.28
CA PHE A 82 0.24 -0.01 10.49
C PHE A 82 -1.14 0.62 10.47
N GLU A 83 -1.26 1.89 10.09
CA GLU A 83 -2.54 2.57 9.93
C GLU A 83 -3.44 1.86 8.90
N CYS A 84 -2.85 1.37 7.80
CA CYS A 84 -3.60 0.63 6.80
C CYS A 84 -4.10 -0.72 7.34
N ILE A 85 -3.29 -1.45 8.10
CA ILE A 85 -3.69 -2.70 8.74
C ILE A 85 -4.78 -2.44 9.77
N ASP A 86 -4.64 -1.42 10.63
CA ASP A 86 -5.63 -1.06 11.63
C ASP A 86 -6.97 -0.69 10.99
N ARG A 87 -6.92 0.08 9.90
CA ARG A 87 -8.10 0.43 9.11
C ARG A 87 -8.82 -0.82 8.58
N LEU A 88 -8.08 -1.78 8.01
CA LEU A 88 -8.64 -3.04 7.52
C LEU A 88 -9.20 -3.91 8.66
N MET A 89 -8.50 -3.98 9.79
CA MET A 89 -8.95 -4.69 10.98
C MET A 89 -10.27 -4.12 11.52
N ASN A 90 -10.44 -2.80 11.50
CA ASN A 90 -11.67 -2.15 11.95
C ASN A 90 -12.87 -2.36 11.03
N ILE A 91 -12.64 -2.49 9.72
CA ILE A 91 -13.68 -2.80 8.74
C ILE A 91 -14.12 -4.26 8.87
N VAL A 92 -13.17 -5.19 8.94
CA VAL A 92 -13.44 -6.63 8.87
C VAL A 92 -13.79 -7.22 10.24
N ARG A 93 -13.14 -6.76 11.32
CA ARG A 93 -13.29 -7.26 12.69
C ARG A 93 -13.18 -8.79 12.80
N PRO A 94 -12.02 -9.39 12.44
CA PRO A 94 -11.85 -10.85 12.48
C PRO A 94 -11.97 -11.40 13.91
N ARG A 95 -12.77 -12.45 14.10
CA ARG A 95 -13.07 -13.05 15.42
C ARG A 95 -12.12 -14.17 15.86
N LYS A 96 -11.34 -14.75 14.94
CA LYS A 96 -10.51 -15.93 15.21
C LYS A 96 -9.06 -15.75 14.74
N LEU A 97 -8.85 -15.30 13.51
CA LEU A 97 -7.52 -15.29 12.92
C LEU A 97 -7.25 -14.03 12.09
N LEU A 98 -6.12 -13.39 12.36
CA LEU A 98 -5.44 -12.49 11.43
C LEU A 98 -4.23 -13.22 10.84
N TYR A 99 -4.18 -13.36 9.52
CA TYR A 99 -3.07 -13.96 8.80
C TYR A 99 -2.42 -12.93 7.88
N MET A 100 -1.18 -12.54 8.17
CA MET A 100 -0.41 -11.60 7.36
C MET A 100 0.63 -12.34 6.52
N ALA A 101 0.47 -12.33 5.21
CA ALA A 101 1.33 -13.03 4.26
C ALA A 101 2.23 -12.06 3.52
N ILE A 102 3.54 -12.23 3.66
CA ILE A 102 4.56 -11.53 2.88
C ILE A 102 5.09 -12.49 1.81
N ASP A 103 5.25 -12.03 0.57
CA ASP A 103 5.79 -12.89 -0.48
C ASP A 103 7.19 -13.40 -0.09
N GLY A 104 7.37 -14.72 -0.15
CA GLY A 104 8.66 -15.38 -0.08
C GLY A 104 9.29 -15.54 -1.48
N VAL A 105 10.26 -16.45 -1.57
CA VAL A 105 10.89 -16.79 -2.87
C VAL A 105 9.86 -17.46 -3.77
N ALA A 106 9.59 -16.85 -4.93
CA ALA A 106 8.58 -17.32 -5.87
C ALA A 106 9.15 -18.34 -6.89
N PRO A 107 8.31 -19.20 -7.50
CA PRO A 107 8.73 -20.11 -8.57
C PRO A 107 9.27 -19.38 -9.81
N ARG A 108 10.12 -20.06 -10.59
CA ARG A 108 10.81 -19.47 -11.78
C ARG A 108 9.86 -18.78 -12.76
N ALA A 109 8.68 -19.35 -13.02
CA ALA A 109 7.69 -18.73 -13.89
C ALA A 109 7.25 -17.34 -13.39
N LYS A 110 7.00 -17.21 -12.07
CA LYS A 110 6.65 -15.94 -11.44
C LYS A 110 7.84 -14.99 -11.39
N MET A 111 9.05 -15.50 -11.14
CA MET A 111 10.28 -14.69 -11.18
C MET A 111 10.49 -14.05 -12.55
N ASN A 112 10.27 -14.78 -13.65
CA ASN A 112 10.38 -14.23 -15.00
C ASN A 112 9.36 -13.10 -15.25
N GLN A 113 8.14 -13.26 -14.72
CA GLN A 113 7.10 -12.22 -14.79
C GLN A 113 7.50 -10.98 -13.96
N GLN A 114 7.98 -11.17 -12.73
CA GLN A 114 8.46 -10.08 -11.86
C GLN A 114 9.66 -9.36 -12.50
N ARG A 115 10.63 -10.09 -13.05
CA ARG A 115 11.78 -9.54 -13.77
C ARG A 115 11.36 -8.67 -14.95
N SER A 116 10.45 -9.17 -15.79
CA SER A 116 9.95 -8.43 -16.96
C SER A 116 9.23 -7.15 -16.55
N ARG A 117 8.43 -7.19 -15.48
CA ARG A 117 7.75 -6.02 -14.92
C ARG A 117 8.74 -4.98 -14.39
N ARG A 118 9.71 -5.39 -13.57
CA ARG A 118 10.72 -4.50 -12.98
C ARG A 118 11.57 -3.83 -14.06
N PHE A 119 12.02 -4.60 -15.06
CA PHE A 119 12.80 -4.06 -16.17
C PHE A 119 12.03 -3.00 -16.97
N ARG A 120 10.75 -3.24 -17.22
CA ARG A 120 9.88 -2.26 -17.87
C ARG A 120 9.72 -0.99 -17.03
N ALA A 121 9.44 -1.12 -15.74
CA ALA A 121 9.28 0.01 -14.84
C ALA A 121 10.54 0.88 -14.76
N SER A 122 11.73 0.27 -14.66
CA SER A 122 13.00 1.00 -14.69
C SER A 122 13.23 1.73 -16.01
N LYS A 123 12.87 1.11 -17.15
CA LYS A 123 12.96 1.73 -18.46
C LYS A 123 12.01 2.91 -18.61
N GLU A 124 10.74 2.74 -18.24
CA GLU A 124 9.71 3.80 -18.28
C GLU A 124 10.08 4.97 -17.37
N ALA A 125 10.66 4.70 -16.18
CA ALA A 125 11.14 5.74 -15.28
C ALA A 125 12.30 6.56 -15.90
N ALA A 126 13.25 5.89 -16.56
CA ALA A 126 14.36 6.56 -17.23
C ALA A 126 13.89 7.39 -18.44
N GLU A 127 12.97 6.85 -19.26
CA GLU A 127 12.37 7.56 -20.39
C GLU A 127 11.58 8.78 -19.92
N LYS A 128 10.78 8.65 -18.86
CA LYS A 128 10.02 9.77 -18.27
C LYS A 128 10.95 10.86 -17.73
N ALA A 129 12.05 10.48 -17.07
CA ALA A 129 13.03 11.45 -16.58
C ALA A 129 13.70 12.22 -17.73
N ALA A 130 14.08 11.52 -18.81
CA ALA A 130 14.66 12.14 -20.00
C ALA A 130 13.68 13.09 -20.71
N GLU A 131 12.42 12.69 -20.83
CA GLU A 131 11.37 13.51 -21.45
C GLU A 131 11.09 14.78 -20.63
N VAL A 132 10.97 14.64 -19.30
CA VAL A 132 10.81 15.79 -18.39
C VAL A 132 11.98 16.76 -18.51
N GLN A 133 13.21 16.25 -18.60
CA GLN A 133 14.40 17.08 -18.77
C GLN A 133 14.36 17.85 -20.10
N LYS A 134 14.04 17.16 -21.20
CA LYS A 134 13.93 17.77 -22.53
C LYS A 134 12.87 18.88 -22.57
N ILE A 135 11.68 18.63 -22.02
CA ILE A 135 10.60 19.61 -21.92
C ILE A 135 11.05 20.83 -21.10
N ARG A 136 11.78 20.62 -20.00
CA ARG A 136 12.33 21.72 -19.20
C ARG A 136 13.33 22.57 -19.97
N ASP A 137 14.24 21.94 -20.71
CA ASP A 137 15.23 22.66 -21.49
C ASP A 137 14.58 23.47 -22.63
N GLU A 138 13.55 22.93 -23.28
CA GLU A 138 12.74 23.64 -24.28
C GLU A 138 11.98 24.84 -23.69
N LEU A 139 11.37 24.68 -22.52
CA LEU A 139 10.64 25.77 -21.83
C LEU A 139 11.59 26.86 -21.32
N ARG A 140 12.78 26.47 -20.85
CA ARG A 140 13.85 27.41 -20.45
C ARG A 140 14.33 28.20 -21.66
N ALA A 141 14.51 27.56 -22.82
CA ALA A 141 14.88 28.24 -24.07
C ALA A 141 13.80 29.21 -24.56
N LYS A 142 12.52 28.92 -24.29
CA LYS A 142 11.37 29.81 -24.58
C LYS A 142 11.19 30.96 -23.56
N GLY A 143 12.06 31.06 -22.56
CA GLY A 143 12.00 32.11 -21.54
C GLY A 143 10.93 31.92 -20.46
N CYS A 144 10.33 30.73 -20.35
CA CYS A 144 9.35 30.44 -19.31
C CYS A 144 10.03 30.26 -17.94
N ILE A 145 9.46 30.86 -16.90
CA ILE A 145 9.89 30.63 -15.51
C ILE A 145 9.35 29.26 -15.06
N LEU A 146 10.26 28.33 -14.80
CA LEU A 146 9.91 26.99 -14.33
C LEU A 146 9.83 26.96 -12.81
N PRO A 147 8.89 26.17 -12.23
CA PRO A 147 8.95 25.88 -10.81
C PRO A 147 10.28 25.21 -10.46
N PRO A 148 10.79 25.43 -9.23
CA PRO A 148 12.04 24.84 -8.78
C PRO A 148 12.01 23.32 -8.97
N GLU A 149 13.18 22.73 -9.17
CA GLU A 149 13.32 21.29 -9.05
C GLU A 149 12.74 20.86 -7.71
N LYS A 150 11.70 20.00 -7.75
CA LYS A 150 11.35 19.23 -6.57
C LYS A 150 12.66 18.59 -6.13
N GLU A 151 13.04 18.82 -4.87
CA GLU A 151 14.17 18.12 -4.30
C GLU A 151 13.99 16.64 -4.64
N LYS A 152 15.07 16.00 -5.08
CA LYS A 152 15.09 14.55 -5.21
C LYS A 152 14.97 14.00 -3.79
N GLY A 153 13.75 14.02 -3.24
CA GLY A 153 13.41 13.26 -2.06
C GLY A 153 13.86 11.84 -2.31
N ALA A 154 14.27 11.15 -1.25
CA ALA A 154 14.71 9.77 -1.35
C ALA A 154 13.59 8.95 -2.03
N HIS A 155 13.74 8.72 -3.33
CA HIS A 155 12.78 7.92 -4.08
C HIS A 155 12.91 6.52 -3.50
N PHE A 156 11.86 6.04 -2.84
CA PHE A 156 11.87 4.70 -2.30
C PHE A 156 12.04 3.70 -3.45
N ASP A 157 13.07 2.86 -3.40
CA ASP A 157 13.26 1.86 -4.43
C ASP A 157 12.28 0.71 -4.20
N SER A 158 11.18 0.70 -4.95
CA SER A 158 10.18 -0.40 -4.89
C SER A 158 10.78 -1.80 -5.12
N ASN A 159 11.97 -1.91 -5.73
CA ASN A 159 12.64 -3.20 -5.87
C ASN A 159 13.12 -3.78 -4.53
N CYS A 160 13.23 -2.95 -3.48
CA CYS A 160 13.58 -3.42 -2.15
C CYS A 160 12.47 -4.28 -1.51
N ILE A 161 11.24 -4.22 -2.04
CA ILE A 161 10.12 -5.11 -1.70
C ILE A 161 10.35 -6.47 -2.39
N THR A 162 11.40 -7.17 -1.93
CA THR A 162 11.82 -8.49 -2.40
C THR A 162 12.38 -9.26 -1.23
N PRO A 163 12.10 -10.57 -1.10
CA PRO A 163 12.76 -11.40 -0.11
C PRO A 163 14.28 -11.22 -0.08
N GLY A 164 14.86 -11.14 1.12
CA GLY A 164 16.31 -11.07 1.32
C GLY A 164 16.91 -9.66 1.35
N THR A 165 16.10 -8.60 1.23
CA THR A 165 16.60 -7.23 1.41
C THR A 165 16.59 -6.82 2.89
N PRO A 166 17.47 -5.87 3.30
CA PRO A 166 17.46 -5.32 4.65
C PRO A 166 16.12 -4.68 5.04
N PHE A 167 15.42 -4.09 4.07
CA PHE A 167 14.09 -3.52 4.27
C PHE A 167 13.08 -4.58 4.74
N MET A 168 13.06 -5.76 4.11
CA MET A 168 12.12 -6.82 4.48
C MET A 168 12.43 -7.42 5.86
N ASP A 169 13.69 -7.46 6.28
CA ASP A 169 14.06 -7.86 7.65
C ASP A 169 13.55 -6.85 8.69
N ARG A 170 13.74 -5.55 8.44
CA ARG A 170 13.19 -4.49 9.30
C ARG A 170 11.67 -4.53 9.35
N LEU A 171 11.02 -4.64 8.19
CA LEU A 171 9.57 -4.76 8.10
C LEU A 171 9.05 -5.95 8.91
N SER A 172 9.71 -7.11 8.84
CA SER A 172 9.32 -8.29 9.62
C SER A 172 9.38 -8.02 11.13
N LYS A 173 10.44 -7.33 11.60
CA LYS A 173 10.57 -6.96 13.02
C LYS A 173 9.50 -5.95 13.45
N CYS A 174 9.24 -4.94 12.62
CA CYS A 174 8.19 -3.96 12.83
C CYS A 174 6.80 -4.61 12.91
N LEU A 175 6.49 -5.57 12.04
CA LEU A 175 5.22 -6.29 12.07
C LEU A 175 5.09 -7.22 13.29
N GLN A 176 6.17 -7.86 13.73
CA GLN A 176 6.16 -8.62 14.98
C GLN A 176 5.89 -7.70 16.18
N TYR A 177 6.55 -6.54 16.22
CA TYR A 177 6.26 -5.52 17.23
C TYR A 177 4.79 -5.09 17.19
N TYR A 178 4.26 -4.78 16.01
CA TYR A 178 2.86 -4.41 15.83
C TYR A 178 1.91 -5.48 16.38
N VAL A 179 2.14 -6.75 16.09
CA VAL A 179 1.31 -7.84 16.63
C VAL A 179 1.39 -7.89 18.17
N HIS A 180 2.59 -7.80 18.74
CA HIS A 180 2.76 -7.80 20.20
C HIS A 180 2.11 -6.59 20.87
N ASP A 181 2.27 -5.40 20.29
CA ASP A 181 1.64 -4.17 20.76
C ASP A 181 0.11 -4.31 20.75
N ARG A 182 -0.47 -4.75 19.63
CA ARG A 182 -1.92 -4.94 19.51
C ARG A 182 -2.45 -6.01 20.45
N MET A 183 -1.75 -7.12 20.65
CA MET A 183 -2.17 -8.14 21.61
C MET A 183 -2.17 -7.64 23.07
N ASN A 184 -1.27 -6.72 23.43
CA ASN A 184 -1.15 -6.22 24.80
C ASN A 184 -2.05 -5.00 25.07
N ASN A 185 -2.20 -4.12 24.09
CA ASN A 185 -2.87 -2.83 24.25
C ASN A 185 -4.30 -2.80 23.70
N TYR A 186 -4.65 -3.69 22.77
CA TYR A 186 -6.03 -3.81 22.29
C TYR A 186 -6.72 -4.97 22.99
N ARG A 187 -7.78 -4.64 23.74
CA ARG A 187 -8.76 -5.61 24.22
C ARG A 187 -9.74 -5.90 23.08
N GLY A 188 -9.33 -6.80 22.18
CA GLY A 188 -10.23 -7.49 21.24
C GLY A 188 -10.77 -8.78 21.83
#